data_AF-A0A7V3UEY0-F1
#
_entry.id   AF-A0A7V3UEY0-F1
#
_cell.length_a   1.000
_cell.length_b   1.000
_cell.length_c   1.000
_cell.angle_alpha   90.00
_cell.angle_beta   90.00
_cell.angle_gamma   90.00
#
_symmetry.space_group_name_H-M   'P 1'
#
loop_
_entity.id
_entity.type
_entity.pdbx_description
1 polymer ?
#
loop_
_entity_poly.entity_id
_entity_poly.type
_entity_poly.pdbx_seq_one_letter_code
_entity_poly.pdbx_strand_id
1 'polypeptide(L)'
;MLWLKLDSIFHSQHTARHFAGLYKLATEAADKYIATLPDTPQMYLNRVQEKFAGFFLQGIEDANHRRLNSVWSPYYETRNLSPIQYKLVGANQHINGDSWKVLTGYFTEMELRDVAPYYRHCTIELYKVLDSLYVQMMANSRNLKTLHRLSFGLSKALMRDMLKKWRNRQLKIAFLYFSHKEKFARRLKKTDRKRNRIHRLIVKWV
;
A
#
# COMPACT_ATOMS: atom_id res chain seq x y z
N MET A 1 12.91 15.83 -3.34
CA MET A 1 12.47 15.59 -4.75
C MET A 1 11.16 14.79 -4.83
N LEU A 2 11.00 13.68 -4.08
CA LEU A 2 9.76 12.88 -4.07
C LEU A 2 8.51 13.72 -3.71
N TRP A 3 8.57 14.54 -2.67
CA TRP A 3 7.46 15.38 -2.22
C TRP A 3 6.96 16.36 -3.29
N LEU A 4 7.88 17.02 -4.00
CA LEU A 4 7.54 17.93 -5.11
C LEU A 4 6.86 17.18 -6.27
N LYS A 5 7.31 15.96 -6.58
CA LYS A 5 6.65 15.11 -7.59
C LYS A 5 5.25 14.67 -7.13
N LEU A 6 5.09 14.26 -5.87
CA LEU A 6 3.79 13.87 -5.32
C LEU A 6 2.80 15.05 -5.29
N ASP A 7 3.26 16.25 -4.92
CA ASP A 7 2.46 17.46 -4.93
C ASP A 7 2.07 17.86 -6.36
N SER A 8 2.98 17.77 -7.32
CA SER A 8 2.66 17.99 -8.74
C SER A 8 1.59 17.01 -9.25
N ILE A 9 1.73 15.70 -8.94
CA ILE A 9 0.75 14.68 -9.32
C ILE A 9 -0.61 14.92 -8.65
N PHE A 10 -0.61 15.34 -7.38
CA PHE A 10 -1.81 15.64 -6.61
C PHE A 10 -2.65 16.77 -7.24
N HIS A 11 -2.01 17.77 -7.83
CA HIS A 11 -2.70 18.89 -8.51
C HIS A 11 -3.02 18.60 -9.99
N SER A 12 -2.67 17.42 -10.51
CA SER A 12 -2.95 17.05 -11.90
C SER A 12 -4.42 16.62 -12.11
N GLN A 13 -4.84 16.55 -13.38
CA GLN A 13 -6.17 16.02 -13.76
C GLN A 13 -6.17 14.49 -13.94
N HIS A 14 -5.06 13.81 -13.68
CA HIS A 14 -4.93 12.37 -13.89
C HIS A 14 -5.49 11.56 -12.71
N THR A 15 -5.92 10.32 -12.99
CA THR A 15 -6.33 9.33 -11.99
C THR A 15 -5.31 9.15 -10.87
N ALA A 16 -4.01 9.30 -11.17
CA ALA A 16 -2.90 9.26 -10.22
C ALA A 16 -3.03 10.24 -9.04
N ARG A 17 -3.73 11.37 -9.19
CA ARG A 17 -3.96 12.36 -8.12
C ARG A 17 -4.61 11.75 -6.88
N HIS A 18 -5.53 10.80 -7.08
CA HIS A 18 -6.27 10.14 -6.01
C HIS A 18 -5.35 9.23 -5.16
N PHE A 19 -4.28 8.74 -5.77
CA PHE A 19 -3.31 7.88 -5.12
C PHE A 19 -2.17 8.67 -4.47
N ALA A 20 -1.77 9.80 -5.06
CA ALA A 20 -0.69 10.64 -4.54
C ALA A 20 -0.99 11.19 -3.13
N GLY A 21 -2.23 11.64 -2.86
CA GLY A 21 -2.60 12.15 -1.53
C GLY A 21 -2.53 11.08 -0.44
N LEU A 22 -3.00 9.86 -0.74
CA LEU A 22 -2.88 8.72 0.16
C LEU A 22 -1.40 8.33 0.38
N TYR A 23 -0.63 8.28 -0.70
CA TYR A 23 0.79 7.97 -0.65
C TYR A 23 1.56 8.98 0.21
N LYS A 24 1.23 10.27 0.08
CA LYS A 24 1.80 11.36 0.89
C LYS A 24 1.56 11.12 2.37
N LEU A 25 0.30 10.93 2.78
CA LEU A 25 -0.06 10.70 4.19
C LEU A 25 0.61 9.45 4.78
N ALA A 26 0.66 8.36 4.01
CA ALA A 26 1.28 7.11 4.44
C ALA A 26 2.80 7.24 4.58
N THR A 27 3.44 7.98 3.67
CA THR A 27 4.88 8.25 3.71
C THR A 27 5.21 9.15 4.88
N GLU A 28 4.49 10.25 5.10
CA GLU A 28 4.71 11.16 6.25
C GLU A 28 4.56 10.45 7.60
N ALA A 29 3.57 9.56 7.74
CA ALA A 29 3.39 8.77 8.96
C ALA A 29 4.54 7.79 9.18
N ALA A 30 5.05 7.18 8.11
CA ALA A 30 6.20 6.29 8.19
C ALA A 30 7.51 7.07 8.47
N ASP A 31 7.74 8.22 7.85
CA ASP A 31 8.90 9.10 8.10
C ASP A 31 8.99 9.51 9.57
N LYS A 32 7.85 9.94 10.14
CA LYS A 32 7.77 10.31 11.57
C LYS A 32 8.20 9.17 12.49
N TYR A 33 7.82 7.94 12.16
CA TYR A 33 8.24 6.76 12.91
C TYR A 33 9.72 6.45 12.71
N ILE A 34 10.18 6.48 11.45
CA ILE A 34 11.56 6.17 11.08
C ILE A 34 12.53 7.14 11.76
N ALA A 35 12.17 8.41 11.89
CA ALA A 35 12.94 9.42 12.61
C ALA A 35 13.17 9.11 14.10
N THR A 36 12.36 8.22 14.71
CA THR A 36 12.53 7.81 16.12
C THR A 36 13.41 6.58 16.30
N LEU A 37 13.91 5.99 15.21
CA LEU A 37 14.66 4.75 15.25
C LEU A 37 16.16 4.97 15.43
N PRO A 38 16.89 3.96 15.95
CA PRO A 38 18.35 3.94 15.89
C PRO A 38 18.87 3.95 14.44
N ASP A 39 20.10 4.39 14.26
CA ASP A 39 20.73 4.64 12.94
C ASP A 39 20.56 3.49 11.93
N THR A 40 20.89 2.25 12.31
CA THR A 40 20.83 1.11 11.38
C THR A 40 19.39 0.79 10.93
N PRO A 41 18.41 0.56 11.82
CA PRO A 41 17.00 0.44 11.42
C PRO A 41 16.45 1.63 10.65
N GLN A 42 16.85 2.85 11.02
CA GLN A 42 16.46 4.08 10.35
C GLN A 42 16.95 4.08 8.89
N MET A 43 18.23 3.79 8.67
CA MET A 43 18.83 3.65 7.34
C MET A 43 18.08 2.61 6.50
N TYR A 44 17.80 1.43 7.05
CA TYR A 44 17.08 0.38 6.33
C TYR A 44 15.66 0.78 5.95
N LEU A 45 14.90 1.40 6.86
CA LEU A 45 13.53 1.81 6.54
C LEU A 45 13.46 3.01 5.60
N ASN A 46 14.41 3.96 5.69
CA ASN A 46 14.56 5.02 4.69
C ASN A 46 14.78 4.42 3.30
N ARG A 47 15.64 3.40 3.19
CA ARG A 47 15.86 2.67 1.93
C ARG A 47 14.59 1.97 1.46
N VAL A 48 13.81 1.33 2.36
CA VAL A 48 12.51 0.73 2.00
C VAL A 48 11.57 1.78 1.39
N GLN A 49 11.44 2.94 2.03
CA GLN A 49 10.54 4.00 1.56
C GLN A 49 10.98 4.58 0.21
N GLU A 50 12.26 4.87 0.05
CA GLU A 50 12.82 5.39 -1.20
C GLU A 50 12.53 4.43 -2.36
N LYS A 51 12.78 3.14 -2.17
CA LYS A 51 12.53 2.14 -3.21
C LYS A 51 11.03 1.93 -3.46
N PHE A 52 10.20 1.93 -2.41
CA PHE A 52 8.75 1.85 -2.58
C PHE A 52 8.19 3.06 -3.35
N ALA A 53 8.77 4.25 -3.14
CA ALA A 53 8.44 5.45 -3.89
C ALA A 53 8.83 5.35 -5.37
N GLY A 54 10.00 4.78 -5.66
CA GLY A 54 10.40 4.46 -7.03
C GLY A 54 9.37 3.58 -7.75
N PHE A 55 8.89 2.51 -7.10
CA PHE A 55 7.86 1.63 -7.67
C PHE A 55 6.53 2.35 -7.93
N PHE A 56 6.12 3.25 -7.03
CA PHE A 56 4.92 4.05 -7.19
C PHE A 56 5.02 4.98 -8.39
N LEU A 57 6.12 5.73 -8.51
CA LEU A 57 6.36 6.65 -9.62
C LEU A 57 6.48 5.92 -10.96
N GLN A 58 7.19 4.79 -11.00
CA GLN A 58 7.28 3.95 -12.20
C GLN A 58 5.91 3.47 -12.66
N GLY A 59 5.02 3.12 -11.71
CA GLY A 59 3.65 2.73 -12.04
C GLY A 59 2.85 3.83 -12.74
N ILE A 60 3.07 5.08 -12.35
CA ILE A 60 2.41 6.25 -12.96
C ILE A 60 2.97 6.47 -14.37
N GLU A 61 4.28 6.44 -14.54
CA GLU A 61 4.94 6.58 -15.85
C GLU A 61 4.49 5.47 -16.81
N ASP A 62 4.49 4.23 -16.35
CA ASP A 62 4.02 3.06 -17.10
C ASP A 62 2.58 3.27 -17.59
N ALA A 63 1.68 3.70 -16.73
CA ALA A 63 0.28 3.97 -17.10
C ALA A 63 0.14 5.14 -18.10
N ASN A 64 0.94 6.20 -17.95
CA ASN A 64 0.94 7.32 -18.90
C ASN A 64 1.38 6.87 -20.31
N HIS A 65 2.29 5.90 -20.37
CA HIS A 65 2.78 5.30 -21.62
C HIS A 65 2.00 4.06 -22.06
N ARG A 66 0.89 3.71 -21.40
CA ARG A 66 0.08 2.48 -21.64
C ARG A 66 0.93 1.20 -21.62
N ARG A 67 1.94 1.17 -20.77
CA ARG A 67 2.81 0.02 -20.53
C ARG A 67 2.27 -0.72 -19.32
N LEU A 68 1.97 -2.00 -19.46
CA LEU A 68 1.51 -2.86 -18.35
C LEU A 68 2.67 -3.55 -17.62
N ASN A 69 3.81 -2.85 -17.47
CA ASN A 69 5.04 -3.43 -16.95
C ASN A 69 5.07 -3.45 -15.42
N SER A 70 4.41 -2.47 -14.78
CA SER A 70 4.29 -2.39 -13.34
C SER A 70 2.95 -2.94 -12.86
N VAL A 71 2.96 -3.64 -11.72
CA VAL A 71 1.73 -4.05 -11.01
C VAL A 71 0.90 -2.85 -10.56
N TRP A 72 1.48 -1.65 -10.55
CA TRP A 72 0.78 -0.41 -10.23
C TRP A 72 0.04 0.19 -11.44
N SER A 73 0.48 -0.08 -12.67
CA SER A 73 -0.07 0.53 -13.90
C SER A 73 -1.59 0.32 -14.11
N PRO A 74 -2.18 -0.88 -13.88
CA PRO A 74 -3.61 -1.08 -14.16
C PRO A 74 -4.53 -0.23 -13.26
N TYR A 75 -4.02 0.20 -12.11
CA TYR A 75 -4.77 1.00 -11.15
C TYR A 75 -4.90 2.47 -11.56
N TYR A 76 -3.96 2.97 -12.36
CA TYR A 76 -4.00 4.32 -12.90
C TYR A 76 -4.77 4.39 -14.22
N GLU A 77 -4.94 3.26 -14.89
CA GLU A 77 -5.73 3.13 -16.13
C GLU A 77 -7.23 2.97 -15.89
N THR A 78 -7.68 2.60 -14.68
CA THR A 78 -9.10 2.37 -14.42
C THR A 78 -9.88 3.69 -14.56
N ARG A 79 -10.62 3.84 -15.66
CA ARG A 79 -11.49 4.99 -15.94
C ARG A 79 -12.91 4.68 -15.43
N ASN A 80 -13.61 5.71 -14.95
CA ASN A 80 -15.01 5.66 -14.47
C ASN A 80 -15.23 5.06 -13.07
N LEU A 81 -14.28 5.23 -12.14
CA LEU A 81 -14.56 4.99 -10.71
C LEU A 81 -15.08 6.25 -10.02
N SER A 82 -15.97 6.07 -9.05
CA SER A 82 -16.32 7.13 -8.11
C SER A 82 -15.11 7.54 -7.25
N PRO A 83 -15.08 8.77 -6.69
CA PRO A 83 -13.98 9.21 -5.83
C PRO A 83 -13.67 8.27 -4.66
N ILE A 84 -14.70 7.61 -4.11
CA ILE A 84 -14.55 6.65 -3.01
C ILE A 84 -13.91 5.33 -3.49
N GLN A 85 -14.27 4.87 -4.68
CA GLN A 85 -13.64 3.69 -5.29
C GLN A 85 -12.16 3.94 -5.57
N TYR A 86 -11.78 5.12 -6.07
CA TYR A 86 -10.36 5.45 -6.21
C TYR A 86 -9.61 5.42 -4.88
N LYS A 87 -10.17 5.97 -3.81
CA LYS A 87 -9.57 5.91 -2.45
C LYS A 87 -9.43 4.46 -1.96
N LEU A 88 -10.45 3.64 -2.16
CA LEU A 88 -10.45 2.22 -1.78
C LEU A 88 -9.46 1.39 -2.60
N VAL A 89 -9.39 1.61 -3.91
CA VAL A 89 -8.42 0.97 -4.79
C VAL A 89 -7.00 1.39 -4.38
N GLY A 90 -6.78 2.67 -4.10
CA GLY A 90 -5.49 3.19 -3.64
C GLY A 90 -5.08 2.63 -2.29
N ALA A 91 -6.00 2.56 -1.32
CA ALA A 91 -5.76 1.92 -0.03
C ALA A 91 -5.44 0.43 -0.23
N ASN A 92 -6.25 -0.27 -1.02
CA ASN A 92 -6.00 -1.67 -1.36
C ASN A 92 -4.62 -1.84 -2.01
N GLN A 93 -4.17 -0.95 -2.89
CA GLN A 93 -2.86 -1.08 -3.53
C GLN A 93 -1.69 -0.70 -2.62
N HIS A 94 -1.82 0.34 -1.79
CA HIS A 94 -0.77 0.71 -0.83
C HIS A 94 -0.63 -0.34 0.29
N ILE A 95 -1.75 -0.95 0.70
CA ILE A 95 -1.79 -2.04 1.68
C ILE A 95 -1.34 -3.36 1.03
N ASN A 96 -1.83 -3.64 -0.19
CA ASN A 96 -1.72 -4.95 -0.84
C ASN A 96 -0.71 -5.06 -1.98
N GLY A 97 0.01 -3.99 -2.26
CA GLY A 97 1.03 -3.93 -3.30
C GLY A 97 2.15 -4.93 -3.08
N ASP A 98 3.00 -5.07 -4.09
CA ASP A 98 4.11 -6.01 -4.08
C ASP A 98 5.29 -5.48 -3.25
N SER A 99 5.07 -5.14 -1.97
CA SER A 99 6.16 -4.71 -1.10
C SER A 99 7.23 -5.79 -0.94
N TRP A 100 6.86 -7.07 -1.13
CA TRP A 100 7.83 -8.16 -1.23
C TRP A 100 8.89 -7.91 -2.32
N LYS A 101 8.56 -7.29 -3.47
CA LYS A 101 9.54 -7.00 -4.54
C LYS A 101 10.59 -5.99 -4.10
N VAL A 102 10.18 -4.97 -3.34
CA VAL A 102 11.12 -4.00 -2.76
C VAL A 102 12.02 -4.68 -1.73
N LEU A 103 11.43 -5.51 -0.87
CA LEU A 103 12.18 -6.23 0.16
C LEU A 103 13.17 -7.23 -0.45
N THR A 104 12.86 -7.88 -1.57
CA THR A 104 13.75 -8.88 -2.19
C THR A 104 14.72 -8.29 -3.21
N GLY A 105 14.38 -7.15 -3.81
CA GLY A 105 15.21 -6.51 -4.84
C GLY A 105 16.35 -5.66 -4.28
N TYR A 106 16.28 -5.24 -3.01
CA TYR A 106 17.21 -4.26 -2.43
C TYR A 106 17.71 -4.63 -1.03
N PHE A 107 17.34 -5.79 -0.50
CA PHE A 107 17.84 -6.28 0.78
C PHE A 107 18.34 -7.71 0.61
N THR A 108 19.40 -8.03 1.34
CA THR A 108 19.79 -9.41 1.62
C THR A 108 18.83 -10.03 2.62
N GLU A 109 18.86 -11.36 2.76
CA GLU A 109 18.05 -12.03 3.78
C GLU A 109 18.41 -11.57 5.20
N MET A 110 19.68 -11.28 5.46
CA MET A 110 20.18 -10.81 6.75
C MET A 110 19.66 -9.41 7.08
N GLU A 111 19.82 -8.45 6.16
CA GLU A 111 19.24 -7.10 6.35
C GLU A 111 17.70 -7.16 6.50
N LEU A 112 17.04 -8.10 5.82
CA LEU A 112 15.60 -8.30 5.96
C LEU A 112 15.21 -8.80 7.37
N ARG A 113 16.04 -9.61 8.03
CA ARG A 113 15.83 -10.04 9.42
C ARG A 113 15.95 -8.86 10.37
N ASP A 114 16.93 -7.99 10.15
CA ASP A 114 17.16 -6.81 10.99
C ASP A 114 16.03 -5.79 10.87
N VAL A 115 15.54 -5.54 9.64
CA VAL A 115 14.47 -4.56 9.42
C VAL A 115 13.07 -5.09 9.77
N ALA A 116 12.87 -6.42 9.81
CA ALA A 116 11.56 -7.04 9.97
C ALA A 116 10.76 -6.56 11.21
N PRO A 117 11.33 -6.43 12.42
CA PRO A 117 10.61 -5.91 13.58
C PRO A 117 10.12 -4.48 13.36
N TYR A 118 10.97 -3.60 12.83
CA TYR A 118 10.67 -2.20 12.56
C TYR A 118 9.66 -2.02 11.43
N TYR A 119 9.74 -2.85 10.39
CA TYR A 119 8.75 -2.87 9.30
C TYR A 119 7.35 -3.27 9.79
N ARG A 120 7.27 -4.20 10.76
CA ARG A 120 6.02 -4.59 11.42
C ARG A 120 5.49 -3.47 12.31
N HIS A 121 6.36 -2.79 13.05
CA HIS A 121 5.93 -1.69 13.90
C HIS A 121 5.50 -0.45 13.09
N CYS A 122 6.20 -0.12 12.01
CA CYS A 122 5.77 0.89 11.02
C CYS A 122 4.34 0.61 10.49
N THR A 123 3.92 -0.66 10.43
CA THR A 123 2.54 -1.03 10.07
C THR A 123 1.49 -0.52 11.06
N ILE A 124 1.84 -0.42 12.34
CA ILE A 124 0.97 0.09 13.40
C ILE A 124 0.78 1.59 13.22
N GLU A 125 1.84 2.32 12.86
CA GLU A 125 1.78 3.76 12.62
C GLU A 125 0.89 4.12 11.43
N LEU A 126 0.85 3.25 10.41
CA LEU A 126 -0.09 3.37 9.30
C LEU A 126 -1.57 3.21 9.71
N TYR A 127 -1.88 2.74 10.92
CA TYR A 127 -3.26 2.74 11.42
C TYR A 127 -3.82 4.15 11.56
N LYS A 128 -2.99 5.13 11.93
CA LYS A 128 -3.42 6.54 12.05
C LYS A 128 -3.87 7.09 10.69
N VAL A 129 -3.16 6.72 9.62
CA VAL A 129 -3.51 7.09 8.26
C VAL A 129 -4.81 6.39 7.81
N LEU A 130 -4.92 5.09 8.07
CA LEU A 130 -6.14 4.34 7.79
C LEU A 130 -7.36 4.89 8.53
N ASP A 131 -7.19 5.28 9.78
CA ASP A 131 -8.23 5.88 10.59
C ASP A 131 -8.70 7.22 10.03
N SER A 132 -7.78 8.08 9.62
CA SER A 132 -8.11 9.37 9.00
C SER A 132 -8.87 9.18 7.69
N LEU A 133 -8.41 8.25 6.83
CA LEU A 133 -9.14 7.88 5.62
C LEU A 133 -10.51 7.34 5.94
N TYR A 134 -10.62 6.47 6.95
CA TYR A 134 -11.89 5.89 7.37
C TYR A 134 -12.90 6.99 7.73
N VAL A 135 -12.49 7.99 8.53
CA VAL A 135 -13.33 9.13 8.90
C VAL A 135 -13.74 9.93 7.66
N GLN A 136 -12.81 10.24 6.75
CA GLN A 136 -13.13 10.94 5.50
C GLN A 136 -14.10 10.16 4.61
N MET A 137 -13.93 8.85 4.50
CA MET A 137 -14.79 7.98 3.70
C MET A 137 -16.21 7.93 4.29
N MET A 138 -16.31 7.85 5.60
CA MET A 138 -17.58 7.88 6.35
C MET A 138 -18.30 9.21 6.18
N ALA A 139 -17.59 10.34 6.21
CA ALA A 139 -18.20 11.65 5.98
C ALA A 139 -18.92 11.72 4.62
N ASN A 140 -18.30 11.13 3.58
CA ASN A 140 -18.67 11.32 2.18
C ASN A 140 -19.56 10.20 1.58
N SER A 141 -19.92 9.16 2.34
CA SER A 141 -20.74 8.06 1.80
C SER A 141 -21.83 7.60 2.78
N ARG A 142 -23.10 7.73 2.36
CA ARG A 142 -24.25 7.22 3.10
C ARG A 142 -24.23 5.69 3.22
N ASN A 143 -23.83 5.00 2.16
CA ASN A 143 -23.75 3.54 2.15
C ASN A 143 -22.71 3.02 3.16
N LEU A 144 -21.53 3.65 3.21
CA LEU A 144 -20.51 3.31 4.21
C LEU A 144 -20.97 3.62 5.64
N LYS A 145 -21.70 4.72 5.84
CA LYS A 145 -22.34 5.03 7.13
C LYS A 145 -23.29 3.92 7.59
N THR A 146 -24.13 3.42 6.69
CA THR A 146 -25.06 2.32 6.97
C THR A 146 -24.29 1.03 7.30
N LEU A 147 -23.30 0.67 6.49
CA LEU A 147 -22.46 -0.53 6.74
C LEU A 147 -21.71 -0.45 8.06
N HIS A 148 -21.16 0.72 8.40
CA HIS A 148 -20.48 0.94 9.67
C HIS A 148 -21.42 0.71 10.86
N ARG A 149 -22.63 1.28 10.81
CA ARG A 149 -23.67 1.10 11.84
C ARG A 149 -24.07 -0.37 11.96
N LEU A 150 -24.33 -1.04 10.84
CA LEU A 150 -24.67 -2.48 10.80
C LEU A 150 -23.52 -3.37 11.30
N SER A 151 -22.28 -2.96 11.08
CA SER A 151 -21.09 -3.65 11.59
C SER A 151 -20.73 -3.27 13.03
N PHE A 152 -21.53 -2.44 13.71
CA PHE A 152 -21.25 -1.90 15.05
C PHE A 152 -19.84 -1.30 15.17
N GLY A 153 -19.35 -0.66 14.11
CA GLY A 153 -18.02 -0.07 14.08
C GLY A 153 -16.83 -0.99 13.86
N LEU A 154 -17.06 -2.31 13.70
CA LEU A 154 -16.00 -3.30 13.50
C LEU A 154 -15.24 -3.11 12.17
N SER A 155 -15.84 -2.43 11.20
CA SER A 155 -15.20 -2.10 9.91
C SER A 155 -13.81 -1.44 10.05
N LYS A 156 -13.63 -0.57 11.05
CA LYS A 156 -12.36 0.10 11.32
C LYS A 156 -11.30 -0.89 11.82
N ALA A 157 -11.66 -1.74 12.78
CA ALA A 157 -10.78 -2.78 13.31
C ALA A 157 -10.40 -3.79 12.23
N LEU A 158 -11.36 -4.17 11.36
CA LEU A 158 -11.14 -5.04 10.22
C LEU A 158 -10.13 -4.45 9.22
N MET A 159 -10.19 -3.15 8.92
CA MET A 159 -9.22 -2.50 8.03
C MET A 159 -7.79 -2.55 8.58
N ARG A 160 -7.62 -2.29 9.88
CA ARG A 160 -6.32 -2.39 10.55
C ARG A 160 -5.78 -3.82 10.54
N ASP A 161 -6.62 -4.79 10.87
CA ASP A 161 -6.26 -6.21 10.84
C ASP A 161 -5.90 -6.70 9.42
N MET A 162 -6.64 -6.23 8.40
CA MET A 162 -6.32 -6.51 7.01
C MET A 162 -4.94 -5.99 6.63
N LEU A 163 -4.61 -4.74 7.00
CA LEU A 163 -3.28 -4.16 6.76
C LEU A 163 -2.18 -4.97 7.46
N LYS A 164 -2.35 -5.27 8.75
CA LYS A 164 -1.39 -6.08 9.52
C LYS A 164 -1.16 -7.45 8.89
N LYS A 165 -2.25 -8.18 8.59
CA LYS A 165 -2.20 -9.50 7.97
C LYS A 165 -1.55 -9.45 6.60
N TRP A 166 -1.75 -8.39 5.83
CA TRP A 166 -1.17 -8.26 4.51
C TRP A 166 0.32 -7.96 4.55
N ARG A 167 0.76 -6.95 5.30
CA ARG A 167 2.19 -6.63 5.42
C ARG A 167 3.00 -7.79 5.99
N ASN A 168 2.44 -8.52 6.97
CA ASN A 168 3.04 -9.77 7.45
C ASN A 168 3.12 -10.85 6.37
N ARG A 169 2.14 -10.91 5.46
CA ARG A 169 2.18 -11.85 4.33
C ARG A 169 3.28 -11.47 3.33
N GLN A 170 3.42 -10.18 3.02
CA GLN A 170 4.46 -9.67 2.14
C GLN A 170 5.86 -9.95 2.68
N LEU A 171 6.08 -9.69 3.96
CA LEU A 171 7.33 -10.02 4.64
C LEU A 171 7.62 -11.52 4.63
N LYS A 172 6.61 -12.37 4.86
CA LYS A 172 6.76 -13.83 4.75
C LYS A 172 7.10 -14.27 3.32
N ILE A 173 6.51 -13.65 2.30
CA ILE A 173 6.84 -13.92 0.90
C ILE A 173 8.28 -13.53 0.62
N ALA A 174 8.74 -12.38 1.11
CA ALA A 174 10.12 -11.94 0.95
C ALA A 174 11.12 -12.92 1.58
N PHE A 175 10.87 -13.44 2.80
CA PHE A 175 11.73 -14.48 3.37
C PHE A 175 11.74 -15.80 2.57
N LEU A 176 10.60 -16.21 2.01
CA LEU A 176 10.51 -17.41 1.19
C LEU A 176 11.28 -17.27 -0.13
N TYR A 177 11.42 -16.04 -0.65
CA TYR A 177 12.15 -15.77 -1.88
C TYR A 177 13.62 -16.22 -1.77
N PHE A 178 14.27 -15.95 -0.63
CA PHE A 178 15.68 -16.30 -0.41
C PHE A 178 15.92 -17.79 -0.16
N SER A 179 14.94 -18.50 0.42
CA SER A 179 15.16 -19.83 0.98
C SER A 179 14.36 -20.97 0.33
N HIS A 180 13.19 -20.68 -0.28
CA HIS A 180 12.25 -21.73 -0.71
C HIS A 180 11.45 -21.31 -1.97
N LYS A 181 12.07 -21.42 -3.16
CA LYS A 181 11.50 -20.97 -4.44
C LYS A 181 10.09 -21.49 -4.74
N GLU A 182 9.83 -22.78 -4.54
CA GLU A 182 8.51 -23.38 -4.82
C GLU A 182 7.42 -22.87 -3.88
N LYS A 183 7.74 -22.79 -2.58
CA LYS A 183 6.84 -22.29 -1.55
C LYS A 183 6.55 -20.81 -1.75
N PHE A 184 7.57 -20.04 -2.17
CA PHE A 184 7.43 -18.66 -2.62
C PHE A 184 6.42 -18.54 -3.77
N ALA A 185 6.62 -19.27 -4.87
CA ALA A 185 5.74 -19.21 -6.04
C ALA A 185 4.27 -19.55 -5.71
N ARG A 186 4.05 -20.62 -4.94
CA ARG A 186 2.72 -21.00 -4.45
C ARG A 186 2.07 -19.92 -3.60
N ARG A 187 2.84 -19.31 -2.68
CA ARG A 187 2.33 -18.29 -1.75
C ARG A 187 2.02 -16.97 -2.48
N LEU A 188 2.86 -16.60 -3.45
CA LEU A 188 2.66 -15.45 -4.32
C LEU A 188 1.36 -15.61 -5.12
N LYS A 189 1.18 -16.72 -5.83
CA LYS A 189 -0.05 -17.03 -6.59
C LYS A 189 -1.32 -16.93 -5.72
N LYS A 190 -1.29 -17.46 -4.50
CA LYS A 190 -2.43 -17.36 -3.55
C LYS A 190 -2.69 -15.90 -3.13
N THR A 191 -1.63 -15.12 -2.97
CA THR A 191 -1.70 -13.71 -2.57
C THR A 191 -2.28 -12.86 -3.68
N ASP A 192 -1.81 -13.03 -4.91
CA ASP A 192 -2.32 -12.32 -6.09
C ASP A 192 -3.79 -12.62 -6.35
N ARG A 193 -4.22 -13.89 -6.22
CA ARG A 193 -5.64 -14.25 -6.29
C ARG A 193 -6.49 -13.49 -5.27
N LYS A 194 -6.02 -13.36 -4.03
CA LYS A 194 -6.73 -12.62 -2.98
C LYS A 194 -6.76 -11.11 -3.28
N ARG A 195 -5.64 -10.53 -3.72
CA ARG A 195 -5.54 -9.13 -4.13
C ARG A 195 -6.54 -8.82 -5.24
N ASN A 196 -6.52 -9.62 -6.31
CA ASN A 196 -7.38 -9.44 -7.48
C ASN A 196 -8.87 -9.68 -7.15
N ARG A 197 -9.19 -10.51 -6.17
CA ARG A 197 -10.57 -10.66 -5.66
C ARG A 197 -11.03 -9.38 -4.96
N ILE A 198 -10.23 -8.82 -4.05
CA ILE A 198 -10.58 -7.59 -3.33
C ILE A 198 -10.69 -6.42 -4.31
N HIS A 199 -9.74 -6.29 -5.24
CA HIS A 199 -9.78 -5.26 -6.28
C HIS A 199 -11.08 -5.33 -7.10
N ARG A 200 -11.46 -6.52 -7.60
CA ARG A 200 -12.72 -6.70 -8.33
C ARG A 200 -13.96 -6.34 -7.49
N LEU A 201 -13.94 -6.63 -6.19
CA LEU A 201 -15.02 -6.21 -5.30
C LEU A 201 -15.10 -4.69 -5.22
N ILE A 202 -13.98 -4.00 -5.01
CA ILE A 202 -13.97 -2.53 -4.94
C ILE A 202 -14.47 -1.90 -6.25
N VAL A 203 -14.00 -2.40 -7.40
CA VAL A 203 -14.39 -1.88 -8.72
C VAL A 203 -15.87 -2.14 -9.03
N LYS A 204 -16.43 -3.28 -8.62
CA LYS A 204 -17.84 -3.63 -8.85
C LYS A 204 -18.79 -3.04 -7.81
N TRP A 205 -18.27 -2.64 -6.65
CA TRP A 205 -19.05 -2.26 -5.49
C TRP A 205 -18.92 -0.76 -5.26
N VAL A 206 -19.81 -0.03 -5.92
CA VAL A 206 -20.41 1.30 -5.69
C VAL A 206 -20.97 1.73 -7.04
#